data_AF-A0A5N7MG07-F1
#
_entry.id   AF-A0A5N7MG07-F1
#
_cell.length_a   1.000
_cell.length_b   1.000
_cell.length_c   1.000
_cell.angle_alpha   90.00
_cell.angle_beta   90.00
_cell.angle_gamma   90.00
#
_symmetry.space_group_name_H-M   'P 1'
#
loop_
_entity.id
_entity.type
_entity.pdbx_description
1 polymer ?
#
loop_
_entity_poly.entity_id
_entity_poly.type
_entity_poly.pdbx_seq_one_letter_code
_entity_poly.pdbx_strand_id
1 'polypeptide(L)' 'MQQKSKVFVGLDTSKLKISVAVAEDGRQGEIRFLGEIDNTPEAVRRLVHKLASRHG' A
#
# COMPACT_ATOMS: atom_id res chain seq x y z
N MET A 1 -7.76 8.00 -22.61
CA MET A 1 -7.93 6.74 -21.84
C MET A 1 -7.18 6.90 -20.54
N GLN A 2 -7.87 7.05 -19.40
CA GLN A 2 -7.17 7.03 -18.11
C GLN A 2 -6.73 5.59 -17.88
N GLN A 3 -5.44 5.31 -18.03
CA GLN A 3 -4.87 4.04 -17.58
C GLN A 3 -5.08 4.00 -16.07
N LYS A 4 -6.16 3.36 -15.63
CA LYS A 4 -6.35 3.02 -14.23
C LYS A 4 -5.31 1.96 -13.92
N SER A 5 -4.11 2.38 -13.55
CA SER A 5 -3.08 1.49 -13.01
C SER A 5 -3.65 0.90 -11.73
N LYS A 6 -4.30 -0.27 -11.86
CA LYS A 6 -4.79 -1.01 -10.70
C LYS A 6 -3.56 -1.44 -9.93
N VAL A 7 -3.50 -1.04 -8.67
CA VAL A 7 -2.48 -1.51 -7.75
C VAL A 7 -3.16 -2.30 -6.65
N PHE A 8 -2.57 -3.43 -6.32
CA PHE A 8 -3.01 -4.28 -5.23
C PHE A 8 -2.21 -3.89 -3.99
N VAL A 9 -2.87 -3.68 -2.86
CA VAL A 9 -2.20 -3.33 -1.60
C VAL A 9 -2.37 -4.50 -0.63
N GLY A 10 -1.26 -5.14 -0.28
CA GLY A 10 -1.18 -6.14 0.77
C GLY A 10 -0.96 -5.45 2.12
N LEU A 11 -1.83 -5.76 3.09
CA LEU A 11 -1.76 -5.28 4.46
C LEU A 11 -1.66 -6.49 5.40
N ASP A 12 -0.55 -6.62 6.10
CA ASP A 12 -0.36 -7.63 7.15
C ASP A 12 -0.34 -6.92 8.51
N THR A 13 -1.37 -7.13 9.32
CA THR A 13 -1.55 -6.41 10.59
C THR A 13 -1.13 -7.28 11.76
N SER A 14 -0.17 -6.80 12.55
CA SER A 14 0.28 -7.39 13.82
C SER A 14 -0.07 -6.48 15.00
N LYS A 15 0.04 -7.00 16.24
CA LYS A 15 -0.32 -6.27 17.47
C LYS A 15 0.32 -4.88 17.58
N LEU A 16 1.56 -4.74 17.11
CA LEU A 16 2.33 -3.49 17.23
C LEU A 16 2.53 -2.77 15.88
N LYS A 17 2.64 -3.52 14.78
CA LYS A 17 3.01 -3.00 13.46
C LYS A 17 2.16 -3.59 12.36
N ILE A 18 2.04 -2.87 11.25
CA ILE A 18 1.36 -3.29 10.03
C ILE A 18 2.38 -3.23 8.90
N SER A 19 2.64 -4.36 8.25
CA SER A 19 3.49 -4.43 7.06
C SER A 19 2.67 -4.11 5.82
N VAL A 20 3.25 -3.32 4.90
CA VAL A 20 2.56 -2.86 3.71
C VAL A 20 3.36 -3.19 2.45
N ALA A 21 2.71 -3.86 1.51
CA ALA A 21 3.24 -4.11 0.17
C ALA A 21 2.26 -3.59 -0.90
N VAL A 22 2.79 -3.10 -2.01
CA VAL A 22 2.01 -2.70 -3.18
C VAL A 22 2.48 -3.52 -4.36
N ALA A 23 1.55 -4.12 -5.10
CA ALA A 23 1.82 -4.85 -6.32
C ALA A 23 1.13 -4.16 -7.50
N GLU A 24 1.83 -4.03 -8.63
CA GLU A 24 1.23 -3.54 -9.87
C GLU A 24 0.31 -4.59 -10.53
N ASP A 25 -0.56 -4.13 -11.44
CA ASP A 25 -1.44 -5.02 -12.20
C ASP A 25 -0.66 -6.01 -13.08
N GLY A 26 -1.13 -7.25 -13.10
CA GLY A 26 -0.54 -8.32 -13.90
C GLY A 26 0.21 -9.38 -13.09
N ARG A 27 0.27 -10.60 -13.63
CA ARG A 27 0.91 -11.77 -12.98
C ARG A 27 2.41 -11.62 -12.74
N GLN A 28 3.06 -10.68 -13.43
CA GLN A 28 4.47 -10.29 -13.27
C GLN A 28 4.62 -8.85 -12.76
N GLY A 29 3.54 -8.26 -12.23
CA GLY A 29 3.57 -6.90 -11.69
C GLY A 29 4.62 -6.78 -10.59
N GLU A 30 5.34 -5.66 -10.58
CA GLU A 30 6.36 -5.42 -9.59
C GLU A 30 5.72 -5.34 -8.20
N ILE A 31 6.21 -6.15 -7.27
CA ILE A 31 5.80 -6.10 -5.87
C ILE A 31 6.81 -5.23 -5.13
N ARG A 32 6.37 -4.05 -4.70
CA ARG A 32 7.18 -3.13 -3.90
C ARG A 32 6.71 -3.13 -2.45
N PHE A 33 7.60 -3.57 -1.57
CA PHE A 33 7.41 -3.42 -0.13
C PHE A 33 7.59 -1.96 0.26
N LEU A 34 6.59 -1.36 0.92
CA LEU A 34 6.64 0.04 1.37
C LEU A 34 7.23 0.18 2.78
N GLY A 35 7.31 -0.92 3.54
CA GLY A 35 7.77 -0.91 4.92
C GLY A 35 6.67 -1.30 5.90
N GLU A 36 6.99 -1.15 7.18
CA GLU A 36 6.07 -1.34 8.29
C GLU A 36 5.65 0.02 8.86
N ILE A 37 4.39 0.12 9.29
CA ILE A 37 3.86 1.26 10.03
C ILE A 37 3.40 0.80 11.41
N ASP A 38 3.35 1.69 12.40
CA ASP A 38 2.72 1.34 13.68
C ASP A 38 1.23 1.04 13.50
N ASN A 39 0.69 0.12 14.31
CA ASN A 39 -0.74 -0.21 14.32
C ASN A 39 -1.56 0.90 15.01
N THR A 40 -1.44 2.13 14.52
CA THR A 40 -2.18 3.31 14.98
C THR A 40 -2.99 3.90 13.83
N PRO A 41 -4.18 4.48 14.12
CA PRO A 41 -5.04 5.03 13.08
C PRO A 41 -4.37 6.18 12.30
N GLU A 42 -3.50 6.95 12.95
CA GLU A 42 -2.76 8.04 12.30
C GLU A 42 -1.74 7.52 11.28
N ALA A 43 -1.03 6.44 11.61
CA ALA A 43 -0.04 5.82 10.73
C ALA A 43 -0.72 5.23 9.48
N VAL A 44 -1.86 4.56 9.66
CA VAL A 44 -2.68 4.05 8.55
C VAL A 44 -3.18 5.19 7.67
N ARG A 45 -3.66 6.29 8.27
CA ARG A 45 -4.16 7.45 7.52
C ARG A 45 -3.05 8.11 6.70
N ARG A 46 -1.83 8.22 7.25
CA ARG A 46 -0.63 8.68 6.52
C ARG A 46 -0.27 7.74 5.37
N LEU A 47 -0.34 6.43 5.57
CA LEU A 47 -0.10 5.44 4.52
C LEU A 47 -1.10 5.60 3.37
N VAL A 48 -2.40 5.64 3.68
CA VAL A 48 -3.46 5.79 2.67
C VAL A 48 -3.29 7.11 1.91
N HIS A 49 -2.93 8.19 2.59
CA HIS A 49 -2.66 9.47 1.93
C HIS A 49 -1.45 9.41 0.98
N LYS A 50 -0.37 8.71 1.38
CA LYS A 50 0.77 8.45 0.49
C LYS A 50 0.39 7.61 -0.73
N LEU A 51 -0.44 6.58 -0.54
CA LEU A 51 -0.93 5.73 -1.63
C LEU A 51 -1.83 6.51 -2.59
N ALA A 52 -2.76 7.30 -2.06
CA ALA A 52 -3.64 8.18 -2.83
C ALA A 52 -2.85 9.23 -3.61
N SER A 53 -1.82 9.84 -3.01
CA SER A 53 -0.97 10.80 -3.73
C SER A 53 -0.11 10.16 -4.84
N ARG A 54 0.11 8.84 -4.80
CA ARG A 54 0.99 8.13 -5.74
C ARG A 54 0.23 7.44 -6.87
N HIS A 55 -1.05 7.11 -6.64
CA HIS A 55 -1.88 6.32 -7.56
C HIS A 55 -3.29 6.89 -7.81
N GLY A 56 -3.69 7.97 -7.13
CA GLY A 56 -4.93 8.71 -7.37
C GLY A 56 -4.75 9.80 -8.40
#